data_AF-A0A522GEI8-F1
#
_entry.id   AF-A0A522GEI8-F1
#
_cell.length_a   1.000
_cell.length_b   1.000
_cell.length_c   1.000
_cell.angle_alpha   90.00
_cell.angle_beta   90.00
_cell.angle_gamma   90.00
#
_symmetry.space_group_name_H-M   'P 1'
#
loop_
_entity.id
_entity.type
_entity.pdbx_description
1 polymer ?
#
loop_
_entity_poly.entity_id
_entity_poly.type
_entity_poly.pdbx_seq_one_letter_code
_entity_poly.pdbx_strand_id
1 'polypeptide(L)'
;MFHDVWLPTGVSRQRTNTVRPLTKNLSALALLIIAPAVHATTVPHAAKSPSLDSGNIDNEPLDGIVLNRTITVLGWDFYRNFVAIWRARFPNSKFTVSVFERPTAQFGSEIWIQYKERRMFHTFLSPARSATKPAAAAAAQMTYKNIVDSNVRNLLFSDVDLAPEEM
;
A
#
# COMPACT_ATOMS: atom_id res chain seq x y z
N MET A 1 -13.15 -13.62 -67.68
CA MET A 1 -13.34 -12.53 -66.70
C MET A 1 -12.15 -12.65 -65.76
N PHE A 2 -10.97 -12.14 -66.11
CA PHE A 2 -10.50 -10.76 -65.84
C PHE A 2 -10.81 -10.41 -64.37
N HIS A 3 -9.86 -10.32 -63.43
CA HIS A 3 -8.56 -9.66 -63.51
C HIS A 3 -7.46 -10.32 -62.66
N ASP A 4 -6.26 -10.34 -63.22
CA ASP A 4 -4.98 -10.37 -62.53
C ASP A 4 -4.86 -9.18 -61.55
N VAL A 5 -4.50 -9.46 -60.30
CA VAL A 5 -4.02 -8.44 -59.36
C VAL A 5 -2.53 -8.69 -59.13
N TRP A 6 -1.75 -7.89 -59.85
CA TRP A 6 -0.33 -7.67 -59.68
C TRP A 6 -0.10 -6.80 -58.43
N LEU A 7 0.73 -7.25 -57.48
CA LEU A 7 1.26 -6.41 -56.41
C LEU A 7 2.79 -6.36 -56.52
N PRO A 8 3.41 -5.17 -56.61
CA PRO A 8 4.83 -5.03 -56.82
C PRO A 8 5.66 -5.27 -55.55
N THR A 9 6.80 -5.90 -55.79
CA THR A 9 7.97 -5.94 -54.91
C THR A 9 8.44 -4.54 -54.51
N GLY A 10 8.40 -4.23 -53.22
CA GLY A 10 8.99 -3.03 -52.63
C GLY A 10 10.08 -3.39 -51.63
N VAL A 11 11.30 -3.61 -52.14
CA VAL A 11 12.52 -3.67 -51.32
C VAL A 11 12.82 -2.26 -50.82
N SER A 12 12.82 -2.05 -49.51
CA SER A 12 13.41 -0.84 -48.90
C SER A 12 14.67 -1.23 -48.15
N ARG A 13 15.79 -0.67 -48.63
CA ARG A 13 17.15 -0.90 -48.17
C ARG A 13 17.60 0.28 -47.32
N GLN A 14 18.30 -0.06 -46.23
CA GLN A 14 19.35 0.71 -45.54
C GLN A 14 18.93 1.95 -44.71
N ARG A 15 19.10 1.86 -43.38
CA ARG A 15 20.00 2.74 -42.63
C ARG A 15 20.58 1.98 -41.43
N THR A 16 21.79 1.47 -41.58
CA THR A 16 22.61 0.95 -40.48
C THR A 16 23.22 2.13 -39.73
N ASN A 17 22.75 2.42 -38.52
CA ASN A 17 23.37 3.45 -37.69
C ASN A 17 24.56 2.82 -36.94
N THR A 18 25.76 3.18 -37.39
CA THR A 18 27.03 2.78 -36.79
C THR A 18 27.39 3.80 -35.72
N VAL A 19 27.38 3.41 -34.44
CA VAL A 19 28.06 4.15 -33.38
C VAL A 19 29.30 3.38 -32.95
N ARG A 20 30.46 3.95 -33.30
CA ARG A 20 31.80 3.41 -33.02
C ARG A 20 32.22 3.82 -31.60
N PRO A 21 32.83 2.93 -30.80
CA PRO A 21 33.18 3.22 -29.41
C PRO A 21 34.49 4.02 -29.31
N LEU A 22 34.56 4.94 -28.34
CA LEU A 22 35.80 5.63 -27.99
C LEU A 22 36.27 5.19 -26.60
N THR A 23 37.13 4.17 -26.60
CA THR A 23 38.01 3.84 -25.49
C THR A 23 39.11 4.89 -25.35
N LYS A 24 39.38 5.35 -24.13
CA LYS A 24 40.66 5.99 -23.77
C LYS A 24 41.19 5.32 -22.50
N ASN A 25 42.21 4.50 -22.68
CA ASN A 25 43.08 4.01 -21.60
C ASN A 25 44.25 4.98 -21.49
N LEU A 26 44.57 5.47 -20.28
CA LEU A 26 45.89 5.96 -19.95
C LEU A 26 46.22 5.53 -18.52
N SER A 27 47.23 4.67 -18.43
CA SER A 27 47.84 4.20 -17.19
C SER A 27 48.70 5.30 -16.57
N ALA A 28 48.72 5.37 -15.24
CA ALA A 28 49.84 5.95 -14.50
C ALA A 28 50.20 4.98 -13.36
N LEU A 29 51.36 4.36 -13.54
CA LEU A 29 52.04 3.48 -12.61
C LEU A 29 52.70 4.35 -11.53
N ALA A 30 52.36 4.13 -10.26
CA ALA A 30 53.09 4.69 -9.13
C ALA A 30 53.43 3.55 -8.16
N LEU A 31 54.72 3.24 -8.09
CA LEU A 31 55.32 2.28 -7.17
C LEU A 31 55.46 2.97 -5.79
N LEU A 32 54.84 2.44 -4.74
CA LEU A 32 55.07 2.93 -3.37
C LEU A 32 55.09 1.76 -2.36
N ILE A 33 56.31 1.45 -1.93
CA ILE A 33 56.77 0.98 -0.60
C ILE A 33 55.69 0.31 0.28
N ILE A 34 55.80 -1.01 0.45
CA ILE A 34 55.01 -1.79 1.42
C ILE A 34 55.65 -1.67 2.80
N ALA A 35 54.96 -1.04 3.75
CA ALA A 35 55.22 -1.16 5.19
C ALA A 35 54.02 -1.87 5.84
N PRO A 36 54.21 -2.83 6.77
CA PRO A 36 53.10 -3.47 7.46
C PRO A 36 52.63 -2.54 8.58
N ALA A 37 51.67 -1.67 8.28
CA ALA A 37 50.92 -0.98 9.33
C ALA A 37 49.84 -1.93 9.86
N VAL A 38 50.04 -2.41 11.09
CA VAL A 38 49.02 -3.11 11.88
C VAL A 38 47.85 -2.15 12.09
N HIS A 39 46.86 -2.20 11.21
CA HIS A 39 45.62 -1.45 11.37
C HIS A 39 44.70 -2.27 12.27
N ALA A 40 44.62 -1.87 13.54
CA ALA A 40 43.51 -2.28 14.38
C ALA A 40 42.22 -1.82 13.69
N THR A 41 41.44 -2.78 13.18
CA THR A 41 40.09 -2.50 12.67
C THR A 41 39.24 -2.05 13.85
N THR A 42 39.16 -0.74 14.06
CA THR A 42 38.09 -0.14 14.85
C THR A 42 36.80 -0.38 14.06
N VAL A 43 36.04 -1.39 14.46
CA VAL A 43 34.67 -1.59 13.99
C VAL A 43 33.92 -0.28 14.21
N PRO A 44 33.38 0.38 13.17
CA PRO A 44 32.58 1.57 13.38
C PRO A 44 31.39 1.18 14.26
N HIS A 45 31.35 1.82 15.44
CA HIS A 45 30.26 1.72 16.39
C HIS A 45 28.96 1.94 15.63
N ALA A 46 28.11 0.90 15.62
CA ALA A 46 26.82 0.90 14.97
C ALA A 46 26.12 2.23 15.28
N ALA A 47 25.83 3.00 14.22
CA ALA A 47 25.01 4.20 14.33
C ALA A 47 23.76 3.81 15.10
N LYS A 48 23.56 4.45 16.26
CA LYS A 48 22.44 4.23 17.15
C LYS A 48 21.15 4.40 16.35
N SER A 49 20.54 3.28 15.94
CA SER A 49 19.19 3.28 15.39
C SER A 49 18.30 4.03 16.38
N PRO A 50 17.41 4.93 15.93
CA PRO A 50 16.46 5.57 16.82
C PRO A 50 15.74 4.48 17.62
N SER A 51 15.93 4.48 18.93
CA SER A 51 15.22 3.58 19.82
C SER A 51 13.73 3.89 19.68
N LEU A 52 12.97 3.00 19.03
CA LEU A 52 11.52 3.12 18.88
C LEU A 52 10.76 2.83 20.19
N ASP A 53 11.46 2.74 21.32
CA ASP A 53 10.91 2.29 22.59
C ASP A 53 11.51 3.10 23.75
N SER A 54 11.32 4.42 23.70
CA SER A 54 11.17 5.20 24.92
C SER A 54 9.68 5.21 25.16
N GLY A 55 9.18 4.33 26.05
CA GLY A 55 7.77 4.14 26.40
C GLY A 55 7.09 5.35 27.06
N ASN A 56 7.34 6.53 26.52
CA ASN A 56 6.52 7.71 26.70
C ASN A 56 5.41 7.59 25.65
N ILE A 57 4.25 7.12 26.10
CA ILE A 57 3.01 7.16 25.31
C ILE A 57 2.30 8.43 25.75
N ASP A 58 2.86 9.57 25.38
CA ASP A 58 2.42 10.90 25.79
C ASP A 58 1.14 11.23 25.01
N ASN A 59 -0.01 10.68 25.42
CA ASN A 59 -1.38 11.03 24.97
C ASN A 59 -1.61 11.25 23.45
N GLU A 60 -0.68 10.87 22.58
CA GLU A 60 -0.83 10.97 21.13
C GLU A 60 -1.86 9.90 20.72
N PRO A 61 -3.00 10.28 20.13
CA PRO A 61 -3.99 9.33 19.70
C PRO A 61 -3.37 8.31 18.75
N LEU A 62 -3.58 7.03 19.04
CA LEU A 62 -3.10 5.95 18.21
C LEU A 62 -3.90 5.90 16.89
N ASP A 63 -3.40 6.64 15.91
CA ASP A 63 -4.08 6.92 14.64
C ASP A 63 -3.53 6.13 13.45
N GLY A 64 -4.37 5.96 12.43
CA GLY A 64 -3.99 5.34 11.14
C GLY A 64 -3.76 3.83 11.20
N ILE A 65 -4.31 3.16 12.22
CA ILE A 65 -4.14 1.71 12.40
C ILE A 65 -5.28 0.92 11.75
N VAL A 66 -4.93 -0.22 11.14
CA VAL A 66 -5.90 -1.18 10.64
C VAL A 66 -5.85 -2.45 11.50
N LEU A 67 -6.82 -2.61 12.39
CA LEU A 67 -6.91 -3.75 13.31
C LEU A 67 -7.47 -4.98 12.59
N ASN A 68 -6.82 -6.13 12.79
CA ASN A 68 -7.26 -7.41 12.26
C ASN A 68 -8.11 -8.17 13.27
N ARG A 69 -9.37 -8.44 12.95
CA ARG A 69 -10.29 -9.30 13.69
C ARG A 69 -10.83 -10.44 12.82
N THR A 70 -10.03 -10.87 11.84
CA THR A 70 -10.31 -12.03 10.98
C THR A 70 -9.73 -13.31 11.59
N ILE A 71 -10.37 -14.44 11.31
CA ILE A 71 -10.02 -15.75 11.91
C ILE A 71 -9.83 -16.87 10.87
N THR A 72 -10.32 -16.72 9.65
CA THR A 72 -10.12 -17.72 8.58
C THR A 72 -8.99 -17.32 7.63
N VAL A 73 -8.55 -18.27 6.80
CA VAL A 73 -7.58 -17.99 5.73
C VAL A 73 -8.15 -17.02 4.69
N LEU A 74 -9.46 -17.10 4.39
CA LEU A 74 -10.12 -16.21 3.45
C LEU A 74 -10.20 -14.78 3.99
N GLY A 75 -10.58 -14.63 5.26
CA GLY A 75 -10.61 -13.35 5.95
C GLY A 75 -9.21 -12.73 6.08
N TRP A 76 -8.19 -13.54 6.37
CA TRP A 76 -6.81 -13.07 6.44
C TRP A 76 -6.29 -12.57 5.08
N ASP A 77 -6.61 -13.28 3.99
CA ASP A 77 -6.28 -12.84 2.63
C ASP A 77 -7.00 -11.53 2.27
N PHE A 78 -8.29 -11.41 2.63
CA PHE A 78 -9.02 -10.15 2.50
C PHE A 78 -8.34 -9.01 3.26
N TYR A 79 -8.01 -9.22 4.55
CA TYR A 79 -7.36 -8.23 5.39
C TYR A 79 -6.03 -7.75 4.79
N ARG A 80 -5.19 -8.67 4.30
CA ARG A 80 -3.91 -8.33 3.68
C ARG A 80 -4.08 -7.47 2.43
N ASN A 81 -4.98 -7.86 1.54
CA ASN A 81 -5.27 -7.08 0.34
C ASN A 81 -5.85 -5.70 0.71
N PHE A 82 -6.76 -5.65 1.69
CA PHE A 82 -7.36 -4.40 2.17
C PHE A 82 -6.29 -3.44 2.71
N VAL A 83 -5.41 -3.89 3.60
CA VAL A 83 -4.34 -3.05 4.18
C VAL A 83 -3.38 -2.54 3.11
N ALA A 84 -2.98 -3.40 2.18
CA ALA A 84 -2.09 -3.00 1.08
C ALA A 84 -2.73 -1.89 0.23
N ILE A 85 -4.01 -2.05 -0.12
CA ILE A 85 -4.74 -1.06 -0.93
C ILE A 85 -5.02 0.22 -0.14
N TRP A 86 -5.42 0.10 1.13
CA TRP A 86 -5.69 1.23 2.02
C TRP A 86 -4.47 2.13 2.15
N ARG A 87 -3.30 1.55 2.45
CA ARG A 87 -2.04 2.29 2.59
C ARG A 87 -1.58 2.90 1.28
N ALA A 88 -1.74 2.19 0.16
CA ALA A 88 -1.35 2.70 -1.16
C ALA A 88 -2.24 3.86 -1.62
N ARG A 89 -3.55 3.78 -1.37
CA ARG A 89 -4.52 4.79 -1.85
C ARG A 89 -4.67 5.97 -0.90
N PHE A 90 -4.54 5.73 0.41
CA PHE A 90 -4.76 6.72 1.46
C PHE A 90 -3.57 6.81 2.42
N PRO A 91 -2.36 7.15 1.94
CA PRO A 91 -1.13 7.13 2.74
C PRO A 91 -1.18 8.11 3.93
N ASN A 92 -1.98 9.18 3.83
CA ASN A 92 -2.11 10.20 4.87
C ASN A 92 -3.33 9.97 5.77
N SER A 93 -4.05 8.86 5.62
CA SER A 93 -5.22 8.58 6.45
C SER A 93 -4.82 8.33 7.89
N LYS A 94 -5.42 9.08 8.81
CA LYS A 94 -5.32 8.89 10.27
C LYS A 94 -6.44 8.04 10.84
N PHE A 95 -7.33 7.51 10.00
CA PHE A 95 -8.46 6.73 10.49
C PHE A 95 -8.00 5.37 11.02
N THR A 96 -8.31 5.11 12.28
CA THR A 96 -8.19 3.78 12.87
C THR A 96 -9.45 2.97 12.56
N VAL A 97 -9.30 1.88 11.81
CA VAL A 97 -10.40 1.02 11.37
C VAL A 97 -10.17 -0.42 11.81
N SER A 98 -11.25 -1.17 12.00
CA SER A 98 -11.20 -2.59 12.37
C SER A 98 -11.88 -3.45 11.32
N VAL A 99 -11.19 -4.48 10.84
CA VAL A 99 -11.72 -5.46 9.88
C VAL A 99 -12.15 -6.70 10.63
N PHE A 100 -13.44 -6.99 10.64
CA PHE A 100 -14.04 -8.12 11.32
C PHE A 100 -14.47 -9.21 10.35
N GLU A 101 -14.48 -10.44 10.86
CA GLU A 101 -15.00 -11.60 10.16
C GLU A 101 -15.97 -12.41 11.02
N ARG A 102 -16.99 -12.97 10.37
CA ARG A 102 -17.77 -14.09 10.87
C ARG A 102 -17.78 -15.22 9.83
N PRO A 103 -17.20 -16.40 10.11
CA PRO A 103 -17.31 -17.56 9.23
C PRO A 103 -18.76 -18.02 9.14
N THR A 104 -19.18 -18.39 7.94
CA THR A 104 -20.55 -18.86 7.64
C THR A 104 -20.49 -20.08 6.73
N ALA A 105 -21.27 -21.12 7.03
CA ALA A 105 -21.27 -22.34 6.22
C ALA A 105 -21.87 -22.11 4.81
N GLN A 106 -22.85 -21.20 4.71
CA GLN A 106 -23.62 -21.02 3.47
C GLN A 106 -22.94 -20.12 2.43
N PHE A 107 -22.24 -19.06 2.87
CA PHE A 107 -21.72 -18.03 1.97
C PHE A 107 -20.20 -17.89 1.99
N GLY A 108 -19.49 -18.60 2.87
CA GLY A 108 -18.06 -18.42 3.12
C GLY A 108 -17.83 -17.50 4.32
N SER A 109 -17.29 -16.31 4.11
CA SER A 109 -16.98 -15.39 5.22
C SER A 109 -17.77 -14.10 5.12
N GLU A 110 -18.49 -13.73 6.17
CA GLU A 110 -19.05 -12.40 6.30
C GLU A 110 -17.99 -11.45 6.84
N ILE A 111 -17.79 -10.32 6.17
CA ILE A 111 -16.79 -9.32 6.53
C ILE A 111 -17.46 -7.97 6.72
N TRP A 112 -17.06 -7.25 7.78
CA TRP A 112 -17.43 -5.85 7.95
C TRP A 112 -16.27 -5.02 8.48
N ILE A 113 -16.32 -3.73 8.21
CA ILE A 113 -15.30 -2.77 8.63
C ILE A 113 -15.94 -1.71 9.49
N GLN A 114 -15.34 -1.43 10.64
CA GLN A 114 -15.81 -0.38 11.55
C GLN A 114 -14.82 0.77 11.67
N TYR A 115 -15.39 1.95 11.90
CA TYR A 115 -14.72 3.16 12.35
C TYR A 115 -15.55 3.77 13.47
N LYS A 116 -14.94 4.02 14.65
CA LYS A 116 -15.63 4.50 15.86
C LYS A 116 -16.91 3.70 16.16
N GLU A 117 -16.78 2.37 16.22
CA GLU A 117 -17.87 1.41 16.49
C GLU A 117 -19.00 1.35 15.44
N ARG A 118 -18.97 2.22 14.43
CA ARG A 118 -19.96 2.26 13.35
C ARG A 118 -19.49 1.45 12.16
N ARG A 119 -20.38 0.65 11.60
CA ARG A 119 -20.11 -0.16 10.40
C ARG A 119 -20.06 0.74 9.17
N MET A 120 -18.91 0.78 8.51
CA MET A 120 -18.66 1.59 7.30
C MET A 120 -18.76 0.77 6.02
N PHE A 121 -18.57 -0.55 6.11
CA PHE A 121 -18.67 -1.45 4.96
C PHE A 121 -19.07 -2.84 5.44
N HIS A 122 -19.72 -3.61 4.56
CA HIS A 122 -20.18 -4.97 4.81
C HIS A 122 -20.24 -5.75 3.49
N THR A 123 -19.81 -7.01 3.51
CA THR A 123 -19.94 -7.91 2.37
C THR A 123 -19.87 -9.38 2.80
N PHE A 124 -20.30 -10.27 1.91
CA PHE A 124 -20.03 -11.70 2.00
C PHE A 124 -18.95 -12.08 0.98
N LEU A 125 -17.94 -12.80 1.44
CA LEU A 125 -16.90 -13.38 0.61
C LEU A 125 -17.24 -14.83 0.32
N SER A 126 -17.52 -15.11 -0.96
CA SER A 126 -17.58 -16.48 -1.48
C SER A 126 -16.28 -17.24 -1.15
N PRO A 127 -16.32 -18.57 -0.96
CA PRO A 127 -15.12 -19.39 -0.80
C PRO A 127 -14.10 -19.27 -1.96
N ALA A 128 -14.52 -18.77 -3.13
CA ALA A 128 -13.64 -18.53 -4.26
C ALA A 128 -12.65 -17.38 -4.00
N ARG A 129 -11.36 -17.69 -3.89
CA ARG A 129 -10.29 -16.71 -3.61
C ARG A 129 -10.13 -15.61 -4.66
N SER A 130 -10.56 -15.85 -5.90
CA SER A 130 -10.48 -14.85 -6.98
C SER A 130 -11.29 -13.59 -6.68
N ALA A 131 -12.36 -13.71 -5.88
CA ALA A 131 -13.21 -12.59 -5.49
C ALA A 131 -12.61 -11.72 -4.37
N THR A 132 -11.64 -12.24 -3.62
CA THR A 132 -11.12 -11.60 -2.40
C THR A 132 -10.45 -10.26 -2.66
N LYS A 133 -9.57 -10.18 -3.66
CA LYS A 133 -8.83 -8.95 -3.98
C LYS A 133 -9.75 -7.84 -4.52
N PRO A 134 -10.67 -8.12 -5.47
CA PRO A 134 -11.69 -7.14 -5.87
C PRO A 134 -12.57 -6.67 -4.70
N ALA A 135 -13.02 -7.59 -3.85
CA ALA A 135 -13.82 -7.23 -2.67
C ALA A 135 -13.05 -6.32 -1.71
N ALA A 136 -11.77 -6.61 -1.45
CA ALA A 136 -10.90 -5.79 -0.61
C ALA A 136 -10.67 -4.38 -1.21
N ALA A 137 -10.55 -4.28 -2.54
CA ALA A 137 -10.42 -3.00 -3.23
C ALA A 137 -11.69 -2.14 -3.10
N ALA A 138 -12.86 -2.74 -3.29
CA ALA A 138 -14.15 -2.09 -3.09
C ALA A 138 -14.33 -1.65 -1.64
N ALA A 139 -13.98 -2.53 -0.68
CA ALA A 139 -14.04 -2.23 0.74
C ALA A 139 -13.17 -1.03 1.11
N ALA A 140 -11.91 -0.97 0.67
CA ALA A 140 -11.03 0.17 0.95
C ALA A 140 -11.63 1.50 0.47
N GLN A 141 -12.13 1.54 -0.77
CA GLN A 141 -12.73 2.75 -1.32
C GLN A 141 -14.01 3.15 -0.58
N MET A 142 -14.92 2.21 -0.37
CA MET A 142 -16.23 2.49 0.24
C MET A 142 -16.10 2.85 1.71
N THR A 143 -15.24 2.16 2.46
CA THR A 143 -14.95 2.49 3.86
C THR A 143 -14.43 3.91 3.97
N TYR A 144 -13.43 4.30 3.16
CA TYR A 144 -12.90 5.67 3.22
C TYR A 144 -13.97 6.71 2.93
N LYS A 145 -14.74 6.51 1.84
CA LYS A 145 -15.85 7.40 1.47
C LYS A 145 -16.85 7.55 2.62
N ASN A 146 -17.30 6.43 3.18
CA ASN A 146 -18.32 6.43 4.22
C ASN A 146 -17.82 7.06 5.53
N ILE A 147 -16.52 6.94 5.85
CA ILE A 147 -15.92 7.64 6.98
C ILE A 147 -15.94 9.15 6.76
N VAL A 148 -15.46 9.62 5.60
CA VAL A 148 -15.45 11.05 5.26
C VAL A 148 -16.87 11.62 5.32
N ASP A 149 -17.83 10.96 4.66
CA ASP A 149 -19.24 11.37 4.66
C ASP A 149 -19.85 11.36 6.07
N SER A 150 -19.46 10.41 6.92
CA SER A 150 -19.92 10.36 8.31
C SER A 150 -19.34 11.51 9.16
N ASN A 151 -18.07 11.86 8.96
CA ASN A 151 -17.44 12.95 9.68
C ASN A 151 -18.03 14.30 9.27
N VAL A 152 -18.26 14.54 7.96
CA VAL A 152 -18.92 15.75 7.47
C VAL A 152 -20.30 15.91 8.08
N ARG A 153 -21.10 14.84 8.08
CA ARG A 153 -22.43 14.88 8.72
C ARG A 153 -22.33 15.19 10.21
N ASN A 154 -21.42 14.57 10.93
CA ASN A 154 -21.26 14.85 12.37
C ASN A 154 -20.93 16.34 12.60
N LEU A 155 -20.05 16.95 11.79
CA LEU A 155 -19.72 18.37 11.92
C LEU A 155 -20.92 19.29 11.65
N LEU A 156 -21.83 18.91 10.74
CA LEU A 156 -23.02 19.71 10.42
C LEU A 156 -24.11 19.62 11.48
N PHE A 157 -24.25 18.46 12.15
CA PHE A 157 -25.36 18.19 13.07
C PHE A 157 -24.97 18.27 14.55
N SER A 158 -23.68 18.26 14.89
CA SER A 158 -23.22 18.40 16.28
C SER A 158 -23.46 19.81 16.87
N ASP A 159 -23.63 20.84 16.04
CA ASP A 159 -23.93 22.21 16.50
C ASP A 159 -25.45 22.46 16.72
N VAL A 160 -26.33 21.63 16.15
CA VAL A 160 -27.79 21.85 16.16
C VAL A 160 -28.47 21.31 17.43
N ASP A 161 -27.79 20.43 18.18
CA ASP A 161 -28.31 19.81 19.41
C ASP A 161 -27.95 20.59 20.70
N LEU A 162 -27.44 21.82 20.55
CA LEU A 162 -27.41 22.82 21.63
C LEU A 162 -28.72 23.62 21.58
N ALA A 163 -29.85 22.95 21.80
CA ALA A 163 -31.01 23.68 22.26
C ALA A 163 -30.63 24.33 23.60
N PRO A 164 -30.89 25.64 23.80
CA PRO A 164 -30.74 26.24 25.11
C PRO A 164 -31.79 25.61 26.01
N GLU A 165 -31.45 24.49 26.66
CA GLU A 165 -32.18 24.00 27.83
C GLU A 165 -31.80 24.96 28.97
N GLU A 166 -32.32 26.19 28.88
CA GLU A 166 -32.36 27.12 30.00
C GLU A 166 -33.42 26.61 30.99
N MET A 167 -32.91 26.21 32.17
CA MET A 167 -33.57 26.17 33.50
C MET A 167 -34.74 25.21 33.72
#